data_AF-A0A1S2Z3E1-F1
#
_entry.id   AF-A0A1S2Z3E1-F1
#
_cell.length_a   1.000
_cell.length_b   1.000
_cell.length_c   1.000
_cell.angle_alpha   90.00
_cell.angle_beta   90.00
_cell.angle_gamma   90.00
#
_symmetry.space_group_name_H-M   'P 1'
#
loop_
_entity.id
_entity.type
_entity.pdbx_description
1 polymer ?
#
loop_
_entity_poly.entity_id
_entity_poly.type
_entity_poly.pdbx_seq_one_letter_code
_entity_poly.pdbx_strand_id
1 'polypeptide(L)'
;MDDEYAKLIRRMNPPRVVIDNNTCEYATVIQVDSVNKHGILLDVVQVLSDMNLVIIKAYISSDGVWFMDVFNVTDRNGNKIKDKEVIDYIQRRLEKNAGFATSMRESVGVVPTEEHTVIELTGTDRPGLLSEICAVLADLHCNVVTAEIWTHNTRAAAVVHVTDDSSGCAIEDPSRLSTIRDLLCNVLRGSDDPKTAKTVLSHPGVTYRDRRLHQIMFADRDYERVERAGMNERNKSPFPHVTVLDCVERDYTVVIMRAKDRPKLLFDIVCTLTDMQYVVFHGVVQTERTEAYQEFYIRHIDGFPISSEGERERLIQCLEAAIERRASEGMELELCTEDRVGLLSDITRIFRENSLCIKRAEISTENGKAKDTFYVTDVTGSPVDPKIIDSIRRQIGDTVLQVKHNSSLSPKPPQGTKIGFLLGSFFKARSFQNFKLIRSYS
;
A
#
# COMPACT_ATOMS: atom_id res chain seq x y z
N MET A 1 13.77 -34.98 -20.42
CA MET A 1 12.78 -34.33 -19.53
C MET A 1 12.87 -32.80 -19.60
N ASP A 2 14.04 -32.22 -19.90
CA ASP A 2 14.20 -30.76 -19.97
C ASP A 2 13.41 -30.05 -21.07
N ASP A 3 13.15 -30.68 -22.21
CA ASP A 3 12.41 -30.04 -23.33
C ASP A 3 10.90 -29.93 -23.07
N GLU A 4 10.26 -30.92 -22.44
CA GLU A 4 8.84 -30.82 -22.06
C GLU A 4 8.62 -29.85 -20.90
N TYR A 5 9.57 -29.78 -19.97
CA TYR A 5 9.57 -28.82 -18.87
C TYR A 5 9.78 -27.38 -19.37
N ALA A 6 10.73 -27.16 -20.30
CA ALA A 6 10.92 -25.88 -20.96
C ALA A 6 9.68 -25.46 -21.79
N LYS A 7 9.01 -26.42 -22.45
CA LYS A 7 7.73 -26.18 -23.14
C LYS A 7 6.60 -25.81 -22.17
N LEU A 8 6.55 -26.40 -20.98
CA LEU A 8 5.57 -26.04 -19.93
C LEU A 8 5.82 -24.63 -19.39
N ILE A 9 7.07 -24.30 -19.08
CA ILE A 9 7.49 -22.95 -18.63
C ILE A 9 7.13 -21.89 -19.68
N ARG A 10 7.36 -22.19 -20.97
CA ARG A 10 6.97 -21.30 -22.09
C ARG A 10 5.46 -21.15 -22.24
N ARG A 11 4.65 -22.13 -21.83
CA ARG A 11 3.18 -22.05 -21.87
C ARG A 11 2.58 -21.29 -20.70
N MET A 12 3.31 -21.20 -19.59
CA MET A 12 2.89 -20.51 -18.36
C MET A 12 3.47 -19.09 -18.23
N ASN A 13 4.11 -18.62 -19.29
CA ASN A 13 4.62 -17.26 -19.41
C ASN A 13 4.16 -16.72 -20.78
N PRO A 14 3.22 -15.75 -20.84
CA PRO A 14 2.70 -14.94 -19.73
C PRO A 14 1.81 -15.71 -18.73
N PRO A 15 1.57 -15.16 -17.53
CA PRO A 15 0.63 -15.72 -16.55
C PRO A 15 -0.71 -16.05 -17.20
N ARG A 16 -1.35 -17.12 -16.75
CA ARG A 16 -2.74 -17.43 -17.08
C ARG A 16 -3.63 -16.90 -15.97
N VAL A 17 -4.56 -16.03 -16.32
CA VAL A 17 -5.52 -15.46 -15.38
C VAL A 17 -6.91 -15.97 -15.71
N VAL A 18 -7.58 -16.56 -14.72
CA VAL A 18 -8.96 -17.06 -14.84
C VAL A 18 -9.83 -16.29 -13.87
N ILE A 19 -10.83 -15.58 -14.39
CA ILE A 19 -11.79 -14.83 -13.58
C ILE A 19 -13.14 -15.56 -13.64
N ASP A 20 -13.66 -15.95 -12.48
CA ASP A 20 -14.92 -16.67 -12.35
C ASP A 20 -15.87 -15.98 -11.37
N ASN A 21 -17.13 -15.86 -11.78
CA ASN A 21 -18.21 -15.28 -10.99
C ASN A 21 -19.21 -16.32 -10.46
N ASN A 22 -18.98 -17.63 -10.71
CA ASN A 22 -19.94 -18.68 -10.41
C ASN A 22 -19.56 -19.52 -9.18
N THR A 23 -18.27 -19.71 -8.90
CA THR A 23 -17.79 -20.61 -7.84
C THR A 23 -18.06 -20.08 -6.43
N CYS A 24 -18.00 -18.76 -6.23
CA CYS A 24 -18.32 -18.11 -4.96
C CYS A 24 -19.61 -17.32 -5.12
N GLU A 25 -20.56 -17.40 -4.18
CA GLU A 25 -21.84 -16.70 -4.29
C GLU A 25 -21.72 -15.18 -4.16
N TYR A 26 -20.77 -14.71 -3.33
CA TYR A 26 -20.68 -13.32 -2.87
C TYR A 26 -19.46 -12.55 -3.40
N ALA A 27 -18.48 -13.21 -4.04
CA ALA A 27 -17.28 -12.56 -4.57
C ALA A 27 -16.88 -13.08 -5.95
N THR A 28 -16.14 -12.26 -6.69
CA THR A 28 -15.51 -12.64 -7.94
C THR A 28 -14.20 -13.36 -7.62
N VAL A 29 -14.00 -14.54 -8.18
CA VAL A 29 -12.80 -15.35 -7.96
C VAL A 29 -11.80 -15.05 -9.08
N ILE A 30 -10.59 -14.63 -8.72
CA ILE A 30 -9.48 -14.41 -9.64
C ILE A 30 -8.41 -15.45 -9.32
N GLN A 31 -8.15 -16.36 -10.25
CA GLN A 31 -7.06 -17.32 -10.17
C GLN A 31 -5.93 -16.88 -11.09
N VAL A 32 -4.71 -16.86 -10.57
CA VAL A 32 -3.49 -16.52 -11.31
C VAL A 32 -2.54 -17.70 -11.27
N ASP A 33 -2.30 -18.33 -12.41
CA ASP A 33 -1.32 -19.40 -12.60
C ASP A 33 -0.12 -18.88 -13.37
N SER A 34 1.10 -19.05 -12.88
CA SER A 34 2.31 -18.63 -13.61
C SER A 34 3.57 -19.38 -13.18
N VAL A 35 4.67 -19.09 -13.86
CA VAL A 35 6.00 -19.49 -13.41
C VAL A 35 6.38 -18.65 -12.20
N ASN A 36 6.83 -19.31 -11.13
CA ASN A 36 7.28 -18.63 -9.91
C ASN A 36 8.45 -17.69 -10.23
N LYS A 37 8.27 -16.42 -9.89
CA LYS A 37 9.28 -15.37 -9.97
C LYS A 37 9.26 -14.59 -8.67
N HIS A 38 10.43 -14.16 -8.21
CA HIS A 38 10.50 -13.29 -7.05
C HIS A 38 9.67 -12.01 -7.28
N GLY A 39 8.83 -11.65 -6.33
CA GLY A 39 7.97 -10.46 -6.38
C GLY A 39 6.60 -10.63 -7.05
N ILE A 40 6.29 -11.80 -7.63
CA ILE A 40 5.04 -11.95 -8.41
C ILE A 40 3.76 -11.79 -7.57
N LEU A 41 3.76 -12.23 -6.30
CA LEU A 41 2.63 -12.00 -5.39
C LEU A 41 2.38 -10.50 -5.20
N LEU A 42 3.44 -9.72 -5.02
CA LEU A 42 3.34 -8.27 -4.89
C LEU A 42 2.77 -7.65 -6.16
N ASP A 43 3.25 -8.05 -7.34
CA ASP A 43 2.75 -7.54 -8.62
C ASP A 43 1.23 -7.76 -8.76
N VAL A 44 0.76 -8.97 -8.42
CA VAL A 44 -0.67 -9.31 -8.49
C VAL A 44 -1.47 -8.48 -7.49
N VAL A 45 -1.05 -8.45 -6.22
CA VAL A 45 -1.76 -7.73 -5.16
C VAL A 45 -1.76 -6.22 -5.42
N GLN A 46 -0.70 -5.68 -6.03
CA GLN A 46 -0.62 -4.27 -6.43
C GLN A 46 -1.65 -3.94 -7.51
N VAL A 47 -1.76 -4.75 -8.58
CA VAL A 47 -2.78 -4.55 -9.61
C VAL A 47 -4.19 -4.55 -9.04
N LEU A 48 -4.50 -5.51 -8.15
CA LEU A 48 -5.82 -5.57 -7.50
C LEU A 48 -6.08 -4.32 -6.63
N SER A 49 -5.04 -3.84 -5.94
CA SER A 49 -5.11 -2.66 -5.07
C SER A 49 -5.27 -1.35 -5.83
N ASP A 50 -4.56 -1.18 -6.95
CA ASP A 50 -4.68 -0.01 -7.83
C ASP A 50 -6.07 0.10 -8.45
N MET A 51 -6.68 -1.05 -8.73
CA MET A 51 -8.07 -1.14 -9.18
C MET A 51 -9.10 -1.00 -8.06
N ASN A 52 -8.64 -0.71 -6.83
CA ASN A 52 -9.49 -0.52 -5.66
C ASN A 52 -10.39 -1.72 -5.33
N LEU A 53 -9.95 -2.92 -5.69
CA LEU A 53 -10.63 -4.16 -5.36
C LEU A 53 -10.32 -4.56 -3.91
N VAL A 54 -11.33 -5.08 -3.23
CA VAL A 54 -11.21 -5.55 -1.84
C VAL A 54 -11.02 -7.06 -1.86
N ILE A 55 -9.88 -7.52 -1.35
CA ILE A 55 -9.56 -8.95 -1.21
C ILE A 55 -10.14 -9.44 0.12
N ILE A 56 -11.21 -10.22 0.06
CA ILE A 56 -11.87 -10.76 1.27
C ILE A 56 -11.31 -12.12 1.68
N LYS A 57 -10.74 -12.84 0.72
CA LYS A 57 -10.12 -14.13 0.93
C LYS A 57 -9.05 -14.38 -0.12
N ALA A 58 -7.93 -14.96 0.28
CA ALA A 58 -6.93 -15.40 -0.66
C ALA A 58 -6.26 -16.70 -0.22
N TYR A 59 -5.83 -17.48 -1.21
CA TYR A 59 -4.98 -18.65 -1.06
C TYR A 59 -3.76 -18.45 -1.94
N ILE A 60 -2.58 -18.54 -1.35
CA ILE A 60 -1.32 -18.26 -2.02
C ILE A 60 -0.46 -19.54 -2.00
N SER A 61 0.13 -19.90 -3.13
CA SER A 61 1.02 -21.06 -3.25
C SER A 61 2.12 -20.84 -4.28
N SER A 62 3.36 -20.84 -3.83
CA SER A 62 4.58 -20.64 -4.63
C SER A 62 5.54 -21.82 -4.41
N ASP A 63 5.23 -22.98 -5.00
CA ASP A 63 6.01 -24.21 -4.82
C ASP A 63 6.94 -24.49 -6.00
N GLY A 64 8.24 -24.52 -5.72
CA GLY A 64 9.26 -24.75 -6.75
C GLY A 64 9.19 -23.68 -7.84
N VAL A 65 8.99 -24.10 -9.09
CA VAL A 65 8.85 -23.19 -10.25
C VAL A 65 7.42 -22.74 -10.51
N TRP A 66 6.47 -23.11 -9.65
CA TRP A 66 5.05 -22.87 -9.89
C TRP A 66 4.48 -21.85 -8.91
N PHE A 67 3.63 -20.98 -9.44
CA PHE A 67 2.89 -19.97 -8.69
C PHE A 67 1.41 -20.11 -9.03
N MET A 68 0.58 -20.34 -8.01
CA MET A 68 -0.86 -20.44 -8.14
C MET A 68 -1.53 -19.80 -6.95
N ASP A 69 -2.16 -18.66 -7.23
CA ASP A 69 -2.86 -17.87 -6.24
C ASP A 69 -4.31 -17.69 -6.64
N VAL A 70 -5.18 -17.70 -5.63
CA VAL A 70 -6.63 -17.51 -5.80
C VAL A 70 -7.07 -16.38 -4.87
N PHE A 71 -7.68 -15.35 -5.43
CA PHE A 71 -8.19 -14.19 -4.73
C PHE A 71 -9.70 -14.10 -4.90
N ASN A 72 -10.45 -14.07 -3.81
CA ASN A 72 -11.85 -13.68 -3.81
C ASN A 72 -11.93 -12.18 -3.59
N VAL A 73 -12.46 -11.47 -4.58
CA VAL A 73 -12.49 -10.01 -4.60
C VAL A 73 -13.91 -9.46 -4.75
N THR A 74 -14.12 -8.27 -4.20
CA THR A 74 -15.31 -7.44 -4.39
C THR A 74 -14.93 -6.03 -4.80
N ASP A 75 -15.89 -5.24 -5.28
CA ASP A 75 -15.74 -3.79 -5.34
C ASP A 75 -15.73 -3.18 -3.91
N ARG A 76 -15.55 -1.86 -3.82
CA ARG A 76 -15.60 -1.11 -2.55
C ARG A 76 -16.95 -1.17 -1.84
N ASN A 77 -18.03 -1.53 -2.54
CA ASN A 77 -19.38 -1.64 -2.01
C ASN A 77 -19.71 -3.08 -1.58
N GLY A 78 -18.77 -4.03 -1.69
CA GLY A 78 -18.96 -5.43 -1.35
C GLY A 78 -19.66 -6.25 -2.43
N ASN A 79 -19.80 -5.73 -3.66
CA ASN A 79 -20.43 -6.44 -4.78
C ASN A 79 -19.40 -7.18 -5.63
N LYS A 80 -19.87 -8.22 -6.32
CA LYS A 80 -19.12 -8.87 -7.40
C LYS A 80 -18.81 -7.90 -8.54
N ILE A 81 -17.65 -8.10 -9.15
CA ILE A 81 -17.25 -7.44 -10.38
C ILE A 81 -17.98 -8.14 -11.52
N LYS A 82 -19.04 -7.53 -12.04
CA LYS A 82 -19.85 -8.08 -13.15
C LYS A 82 -19.60 -7.39 -14.48
N ASP A 83 -19.03 -6.19 -14.43
CA ASP A 83 -18.71 -5.43 -15.61
C ASP A 83 -17.62 -6.15 -16.43
N LYS A 84 -17.97 -6.47 -17.67
CA LYS A 84 -17.08 -7.23 -18.57
C LYS A 84 -15.86 -6.41 -18.97
N GLU A 85 -15.97 -5.10 -19.13
CA GLU A 85 -14.84 -4.24 -19.49
C GLU A 85 -13.82 -4.19 -18.35
N VAL A 86 -14.31 -4.13 -17.11
CA VAL A 86 -13.47 -4.18 -15.90
C VAL A 86 -12.80 -5.55 -15.78
N ILE A 87 -13.52 -6.65 -15.99
CA ILE A 87 -12.97 -8.02 -15.96
C ILE A 87 -11.88 -8.18 -17.04
N ASP A 88 -12.17 -7.79 -18.28
CA ASP A 88 -11.22 -7.87 -19.40
C ASP A 88 -9.99 -6.97 -19.15
N TYR A 89 -10.16 -5.86 -18.44
CA TYR A 89 -9.06 -5.00 -18.04
C TYR A 89 -8.19 -5.61 -16.93
N ILE A 90 -8.80 -6.21 -15.88
CA ILE A 90 -8.09 -6.94 -14.82
C ILE A 90 -7.24 -8.05 -15.44
N GLN A 91 -7.86 -8.87 -16.29
CA GLN A 91 -7.19 -9.98 -16.96
C GLN A 91 -5.98 -9.49 -17.75
N ARG A 92 -6.18 -8.49 -18.63
CA ARG A 92 -5.08 -7.92 -19.42
C ARG A 92 -3.96 -7.32 -18.58
N ARG A 93 -4.26 -6.66 -17.46
CA ARG A 93 -3.27 -6.07 -16.56
C ARG A 93 -2.44 -7.15 -15.88
N LEU A 94 -3.08 -8.18 -15.32
CA LEU A 94 -2.39 -9.28 -14.64
C LEU A 94 -1.57 -10.15 -15.61
N GLU A 95 -2.06 -10.40 -16.82
CA GLU A 95 -1.32 -11.15 -17.85
C GLU A 95 -0.10 -10.37 -18.39
N LYS A 96 -0.18 -9.04 -18.46
CA LYS A 96 0.92 -8.18 -18.94
C LYS A 96 1.95 -7.82 -17.86
N ASN A 97 1.54 -7.69 -16.60
CA ASN A 97 2.38 -7.09 -15.56
C ASN A 97 3.45 -8.02 -14.95
N ALA A 98 3.42 -9.33 -15.17
CA ALA A 98 4.44 -10.26 -14.66
C ALA A 98 5.83 -10.19 -15.37
N GLY A 99 6.10 -9.04 -15.99
CA GLY A 99 7.33 -8.70 -16.70
C GLY A 99 8.09 -7.49 -16.12
N PHE A 100 7.58 -6.77 -15.12
CA PHE A 100 8.28 -5.60 -14.56
C PHE A 100 9.09 -5.92 -13.30
N ALA A 101 9.83 -7.02 -13.36
CA ALA A 101 10.98 -7.29 -12.51
C ALA A 101 12.25 -7.33 -13.36
N THR A 102 12.45 -6.33 -14.20
CA THR A 102 13.76 -6.00 -14.75
C THR A 102 14.14 -4.63 -14.24
N SER A 103 15.18 -4.60 -13.41
CA SER A 103 16.26 -3.62 -13.40
C SER A 103 16.03 -2.42 -14.31
N MET A 104 16.22 -1.21 -13.77
CA MET A 104 16.49 0.01 -14.54
C MET A 104 17.60 -0.22 -15.59
N ARG A 105 17.26 -0.81 -16.72
CA ARG A 105 18.02 -0.89 -17.95
C ARG A 105 17.03 -0.81 -19.10
N GLU A 106 17.00 0.40 -19.65
CA GLU A 106 16.68 0.75 -21.02
C GLU A 106 16.21 -0.43 -21.89
N SER A 107 14.92 -0.42 -22.24
CA SER A 107 14.51 -0.98 -23.53
C SER A 107 13.33 -0.19 -24.09
N VAL A 108 13.50 0.16 -25.35
CA VAL A 108 12.66 1.01 -26.19
C VAL A 108 11.27 0.36 -26.35
N GLY A 109 10.25 1.03 -25.83
CA GLY A 109 8.86 0.66 -26.01
C GLY A 109 7.96 1.75 -25.43
N VAL A 110 7.28 2.50 -26.32
CA VAL A 110 6.31 3.59 -26.08
C VAL A 110 6.43 4.22 -24.68
N VAL A 111 7.26 5.26 -24.63
CA VAL A 111 7.51 6.13 -23.47
C VAL A 111 6.17 6.55 -22.84
N PRO A 112 5.91 6.26 -21.55
CA PRO A 112 4.84 6.94 -20.83
C PRO A 112 5.16 8.44 -20.89
N THR A 113 4.21 9.23 -21.38
CA THR A 113 4.36 10.66 -21.60
C THR A 113 4.97 11.36 -20.38
N GLU A 114 5.92 12.26 -20.65
CA GLU A 114 6.71 13.05 -19.70
C GLU A 114 5.86 14.12 -18.99
N GLU A 115 4.78 13.72 -18.32
CA GLU A 115 3.75 14.69 -17.94
C GLU A 115 4.05 15.43 -16.64
N HIS A 116 4.84 14.85 -15.73
CA HIS A 116 5.05 15.40 -14.39
C HIS A 116 6.48 15.18 -13.87
N THR A 117 6.97 16.13 -13.09
CA THR A 117 8.17 15.96 -12.25
C THR A 117 7.78 15.27 -10.95
N VAL A 118 8.52 14.25 -10.53
CA VAL A 118 8.27 13.53 -9.27
C VAL A 118 9.19 14.07 -8.18
N ILE A 119 8.60 14.47 -7.06
CA ILE A 119 9.28 14.90 -5.85
C ILE A 119 9.01 13.88 -4.74
N GLU A 120 10.08 13.26 -4.24
CA GLU A 120 10.04 12.37 -3.08
C GLU A 120 10.64 13.08 -1.88
N LEU A 121 9.89 13.10 -0.78
CA LEU A 121 10.25 13.78 0.46
C LEU A 121 10.24 12.76 1.61
N THR A 122 11.25 12.83 2.48
CA THR A 122 11.28 12.08 3.73
C THR A 122 11.96 12.89 4.82
N GLY A 123 11.49 12.79 6.06
CA GLY A 123 12.06 13.51 7.19
C GLY A 123 11.27 13.30 8.49
N THR A 124 11.61 14.09 9.50
CA THR A 124 10.89 14.11 10.78
C THR A 124 9.61 14.94 10.67
N ASP A 125 8.48 14.33 10.99
CA ASP A 125 7.18 14.99 11.03
C ASP A 125 7.10 16.01 12.18
N ARG A 126 6.44 17.13 11.91
CA ARG A 126 6.15 18.17 12.90
C ARG A 126 4.89 18.95 12.53
N PRO A 127 4.17 19.53 13.51
CA PRO A 127 3.01 20.38 13.23
C PRO A 127 3.33 21.48 12.22
N GLY A 128 2.56 21.55 11.14
CA GLY A 128 2.71 22.54 10.08
C GLY A 128 3.70 22.20 8.95
N LEU A 129 4.43 21.07 9.03
CA LEU A 129 5.39 20.66 7.99
C LEU A 129 4.78 20.64 6.58
N LEU A 130 3.65 19.96 6.42
CA LEU A 130 3.00 19.85 5.12
C LEU A 130 2.56 21.24 4.59
N SER A 131 2.08 22.12 5.46
CA SER A 131 1.73 23.49 5.09
C SER A 131 2.94 24.29 4.60
N GLU A 132 4.11 24.12 5.22
CA GLU A 132 5.35 24.76 4.78
C GLU A 132 5.84 24.20 3.43
N ILE A 133 5.77 22.88 3.23
CA ILE A 133 6.09 22.24 1.95
C ILE A 133 5.17 22.77 0.84
N CYS A 134 3.86 22.79 1.07
CA CYS A 134 2.89 23.28 0.09
C CYS A 134 3.08 24.77 -0.21
N ALA A 135 3.44 25.58 0.78
CA ALA A 135 3.75 27.00 0.58
C ALA A 135 4.98 27.19 -0.32
N VAL A 136 6.06 26.42 -0.11
CA VAL A 136 7.24 26.47 -0.99
C VAL A 136 6.90 26.04 -2.42
N LEU A 137 6.12 24.97 -2.59
CA LEU A 137 5.70 24.53 -3.93
C LEU A 137 4.85 25.60 -4.64
N ALA A 138 3.93 26.24 -3.91
CA ALA A 138 3.11 27.31 -4.46
C ALA A 138 3.93 28.55 -4.85
N ASP A 139 4.89 28.97 -4.01
CA ASP A 139 5.77 30.12 -4.25
C ASP A 139 6.70 29.89 -5.47
N LEU A 140 7.09 28.63 -5.71
CA LEU A 140 7.89 28.23 -6.87
C LEU A 140 7.06 27.95 -8.13
N HIS A 141 5.77 28.29 -8.11
CA HIS A 141 4.84 28.05 -9.21
C HIS A 141 4.81 26.58 -9.67
N CYS A 142 4.90 25.66 -8.70
CA CYS A 142 4.72 24.23 -8.92
C CYS A 142 3.24 23.90 -8.69
N ASN A 143 2.54 23.51 -9.76
CA ASN A 143 1.20 22.97 -9.66
C ASN A 143 1.24 21.51 -9.20
N VAL A 144 0.54 21.17 -8.12
CA VAL A 144 0.50 19.80 -7.58
C VAL A 144 -0.64 19.04 -8.24
N VAL A 145 -0.32 18.12 -9.14
CA VAL A 145 -1.33 17.34 -9.87
C VAL A 145 -1.81 16.16 -9.04
N THR A 146 -0.88 15.47 -8.40
CA THR A 146 -1.21 14.42 -7.43
C THR A 146 -0.19 14.40 -6.31
N ALA A 147 -0.60 13.96 -5.13
CA ALA A 147 0.32 13.71 -4.04
C ALA A 147 -0.20 12.59 -3.15
N GLU A 148 0.72 11.86 -2.52
CA GLU A 148 0.39 10.98 -1.42
C GLU A 148 1.37 11.19 -0.28
N ILE A 149 0.85 11.42 0.93
CA ILE A 149 1.61 11.83 2.11
C ILE A 149 1.24 10.94 3.28
N TRP A 150 2.24 10.34 3.94
CA TRP A 150 2.08 9.49 5.11
C TRP A 150 2.92 10.02 6.28
N THR A 151 2.38 9.91 7.50
CA THR A 151 3.13 10.12 8.73
C THR A 151 2.96 8.93 9.67
N HIS A 152 4.04 8.47 10.28
CA HIS A 152 4.03 7.38 11.25
C HIS A 152 5.28 7.48 12.15
N ASN A 153 5.13 7.24 13.46
CA ASN A 153 6.24 7.28 14.42
C ASN A 153 7.17 8.50 14.27
N THR A 154 6.60 9.71 14.16
CA THR A 154 7.34 10.98 13.96
C THR A 154 8.11 11.08 12.64
N ARG A 155 7.93 10.15 11.70
CA ARG A 155 8.45 10.22 10.35
C ARG A 155 7.36 10.68 9.40
N ALA A 156 7.74 11.44 8.39
CA ALA A 156 6.87 11.86 7.29
C ALA A 156 7.52 11.45 5.97
N ALA A 157 6.71 10.94 5.05
CA ALA A 157 7.08 10.70 3.67
C ALA A 157 6.01 11.23 2.72
N ALA A 158 6.44 11.74 1.56
CA ALA A 158 5.54 12.17 0.50
C ALA A 158 6.09 11.84 -0.88
N VAL A 159 5.19 11.45 -1.79
CA VAL A 159 5.46 11.35 -3.23
C VAL A 159 4.50 12.31 -3.93
N VAL A 160 5.07 13.34 -4.56
CA VAL A 160 4.32 14.46 -5.15
C VAL A 160 4.64 14.55 -6.63
N HIS A 161 3.60 14.56 -7.47
CA HIS A 161 3.73 14.83 -8.90
C HIS A 161 3.37 16.29 -9.15
N VAL A 162 4.32 17.03 -9.72
CA VAL A 162 4.16 18.45 -10.00
C VAL A 162 4.36 18.76 -11.47
N THR A 163 3.67 19.81 -11.92
CA THR A 163 3.91 20.47 -13.20
C THR A 163 4.30 21.92 -12.96
N ASP A 164 4.93 22.52 -13.95
CA ASP A 164 5.07 23.96 -13.99
C ASP A 164 3.70 24.63 -14.21
N ASP A 165 3.37 25.65 -13.42
CA ASP A 165 2.10 26.41 -13.54
C ASP A 165 1.97 27.10 -14.90
N SER A 166 3.07 27.64 -15.45
CA SER A 166 3.01 28.44 -16.68
C SER A 166 2.86 27.61 -17.96
N SER A 167 3.46 26.42 -18.00
CA SER A 167 3.47 25.53 -19.16
C SER A 167 2.54 24.33 -19.03
N GLY A 168 2.18 23.93 -17.81
CA GLY A 168 1.44 22.69 -17.54
C GLY A 168 2.24 21.41 -17.78
N CYS A 169 3.55 21.51 -18.03
CA CYS A 169 4.43 20.39 -18.32
C CYS A 169 5.34 20.04 -17.14
N ALA A 170 6.08 18.93 -17.25
CA ALA A 170 7.13 18.60 -16.31
C ALA A 170 8.17 19.73 -16.21
N ILE A 171 8.68 19.95 -15.00
CA ILE A 171 9.79 20.88 -14.73
C ILE A 171 11.10 20.17 -15.09
N GLU A 172 11.74 20.61 -16.16
CA GLU A 172 12.99 20.01 -16.66
C GLU A 172 14.23 20.87 -16.36
N ASP A 173 14.06 22.17 -16.13
CA ASP A 173 15.18 23.09 -15.92
C ASP A 173 16.03 22.68 -14.69
N PRO A 174 17.30 22.29 -14.86
CA PRO A 174 18.12 21.79 -13.76
C PRO A 174 18.35 22.82 -12.65
N SER A 175 18.39 24.11 -13.00
CA SER A 175 18.62 25.18 -12.03
C SER A 175 17.41 25.37 -11.11
N ARG A 176 16.21 25.33 -11.68
CA ARG A 176 14.95 25.35 -10.96
C ARG A 176 14.75 24.09 -10.13
N LEU A 177 15.06 22.91 -10.68
CA LEU A 177 15.02 21.65 -9.92
C LEU A 177 15.97 21.69 -8.72
N SER A 178 17.19 22.22 -8.87
CA SER A 178 18.10 22.41 -7.73
C SER A 178 17.50 23.34 -6.69
N THR A 179 16.91 24.47 -7.12
CA THR A 179 16.28 25.44 -6.21
C THR A 179 15.13 24.83 -5.43
N ILE A 180 14.23 24.09 -6.10
CA ILE A 180 13.14 23.35 -5.47
C ILE A 180 13.69 22.36 -4.44
N ARG A 181 14.70 21.56 -4.83
CA ARG A 181 15.32 20.57 -3.96
C ARG A 181 15.89 21.21 -2.71
N ASP A 182 16.65 22.29 -2.85
CA ASP A 182 17.35 22.95 -1.75
C ASP A 182 16.38 23.60 -0.77
N LEU A 183 15.35 24.29 -1.26
CA LEU A 183 14.32 24.90 -0.42
C LEU A 183 13.50 23.85 0.34
N LEU A 184 13.08 22.78 -0.33
CA LEU A 184 12.37 21.68 0.33
C LEU A 184 13.25 20.94 1.34
N CYS A 185 14.53 20.72 1.03
CA CYS A 185 15.49 20.16 1.98
C CYS A 185 15.60 21.03 3.24
N ASN A 186 15.62 22.36 3.10
CA ASN A 186 15.69 23.28 4.24
C ASN A 186 14.43 23.18 5.12
N VAL A 187 13.24 23.09 4.51
CA VAL A 187 11.99 22.87 5.25
C VAL A 187 12.00 21.52 5.97
N LEU A 188 12.45 20.44 5.33
CA LEU A 188 12.47 19.11 5.95
C LEU A 188 13.47 19.01 7.10
N ARG A 189 14.62 19.70 7.02
CA ARG A 189 15.64 19.72 8.08
C ARG A 189 15.14 20.37 9.37
N GLY A 190 14.37 21.45 9.28
CA GLY A 190 13.94 22.20 10.46
C GLY A 190 15.14 22.55 11.37
N SER A 191 15.08 22.17 12.65
CA SER A 191 16.15 22.35 13.65
C SER A 191 16.91 21.08 14.04
N ASP A 192 16.63 19.93 13.41
CA ASP A 192 17.14 18.60 13.81
C ASP A 192 18.18 18.02 12.84
N ASP A 193 18.76 16.85 13.23
CA ASP A 193 19.94 16.21 12.63
C ASP A 193 19.91 16.17 11.08
N PRO A 194 20.89 16.79 10.39
CA PRO A 194 20.90 16.94 8.92
C PRO A 194 20.95 15.64 8.12
N LYS A 195 21.03 14.46 8.77
CA LYS A 195 21.17 13.15 8.12
C LYS A 195 19.85 12.47 7.73
N THR A 196 18.72 12.88 8.27
CA THR A 196 17.42 12.20 8.08
C THR A 196 16.56 12.83 6.98
N ALA A 197 16.63 14.15 6.79
CA ALA A 197 15.86 14.86 5.77
C ALA A 197 16.43 14.65 4.35
N LYS A 198 15.60 14.14 3.42
CA LYS A 198 16.00 13.96 2.01
C LYS A 198 14.90 14.39 1.07
N THR A 199 15.29 15.15 0.05
CA THR A 199 14.50 15.43 -1.15
C THR A 199 15.17 14.79 -2.35
N VAL A 200 14.44 13.93 -3.05
CA VAL A 200 14.86 13.30 -4.30
C VAL A 200 13.93 13.76 -5.41
N LEU A 201 14.51 14.20 -6.52
CA LEU A 201 13.80 14.55 -7.74
C LEU A 201 14.08 13.48 -8.78
N SER A 202 13.03 12.91 -9.36
CA SER A 202 13.11 11.83 -10.33
C SER A 202 12.40 12.23 -11.64
N HIS A 203 12.92 11.73 -12.76
CA HIS A 203 12.31 11.89 -14.09
C HIS A 203 11.00 11.09 -14.20
N PRO A 204 10.12 11.44 -15.16
CA PRO A 204 8.84 10.77 -15.36
C PRO A 204 9.01 9.25 -15.51
N GLY A 205 8.27 8.50 -14.70
CA GLY A 205 8.24 7.05 -14.71
C GLY A 205 6.98 6.55 -14.00
N VAL A 206 6.57 5.31 -14.25
CA VAL A 206 5.43 4.70 -13.55
C VAL A 206 5.86 4.37 -12.13
N THR A 207 5.82 5.36 -11.25
CA THR A 207 6.04 5.18 -9.82
C THR A 207 4.70 4.87 -9.17
N TYR A 208 4.53 3.63 -8.70
CA TYR A 208 3.40 3.26 -7.85
C TYR A 208 3.57 3.97 -6.50
N ARG A 209 2.84 5.08 -6.30
CA ARG A 209 3.01 6.00 -5.15
C ARG A 209 2.95 5.28 -3.81
N ASP A 210 1.94 4.43 -3.63
CA ASP A 210 1.75 3.59 -2.44
C ASP A 210 2.96 2.69 -2.16
N ARG A 211 3.44 1.97 -3.20
CA ARG A 211 4.61 1.09 -3.10
C ARG A 211 5.86 1.89 -2.78
N ARG A 212 6.02 3.05 -3.40
CA ARG A 212 7.17 3.91 -3.20
C ARG A 212 7.21 4.50 -1.78
N LEU A 213 6.06 4.91 -1.24
CA LEU A 213 5.94 5.36 0.14
C LEU A 213 6.31 4.28 1.14
N HIS A 214 5.91 3.02 0.91
CA HIS A 214 6.37 1.88 1.73
C HIS A 214 7.90 1.80 1.78
N GLN A 215 8.56 1.88 0.62
CA GLN A 215 10.02 1.83 0.53
C GLN A 215 10.69 3.01 1.22
N ILE A 216 10.14 4.21 1.06
CA ILE A 216 10.66 5.42 1.71
C ILE A 216 10.54 5.27 3.23
N MET A 217 9.35 4.97 3.75
CA MET A 217 9.11 4.82 5.19
C MET A 217 9.98 3.72 5.81
N PHE A 218 10.07 2.56 5.14
CA PHE A 218 10.93 1.45 5.57
C PHE A 218 12.42 1.86 5.59
N ALA A 219 12.92 2.50 4.54
CA ALA A 219 14.31 2.97 4.49
C ALA A 219 14.60 4.04 5.55
N ASP A 220 13.57 4.81 5.92
CA ASP A 220 13.63 5.84 6.95
C ASP A 220 13.48 5.28 8.37
N ARG A 221 13.18 3.98 8.50
CA ARG A 221 13.04 3.24 9.76
C ARG A 221 11.92 3.74 10.67
N ASP A 222 10.78 4.09 10.07
CA ASP A 222 9.58 4.45 10.84
C ASP A 222 9.10 3.35 11.80
N TYR A 223 9.45 2.09 11.55
CA TYR A 223 9.11 0.96 12.43
C TYR A 223 9.86 0.96 13.78
N GLU A 224 10.94 1.72 13.93
CA GLU A 224 11.65 1.85 15.22
C GLU A 224 10.79 2.69 16.18
N ARG A 225 10.15 2.04 17.17
CA ARG A 225 9.39 2.76 18.19
C ARG A 225 10.35 3.51 19.12
N VAL A 226 10.25 4.83 19.18
CA VAL A 226 10.88 5.62 20.23
C VAL A 226 10.13 5.34 21.53
N GLU A 227 10.77 4.68 22.49
CA GLU A 227 10.22 4.51 23.84
C GLU A 227 9.97 5.89 24.45
N ARG A 228 8.72 6.39 24.36
CA ARG A 228 8.30 7.55 25.14
C ARG A 228 8.22 7.11 26.59
N ALA A 229 9.26 7.45 27.36
CA ALA A 229 9.26 7.30 28.81
C ALA A 229 7.96 7.89 29.39
N GLY A 230 7.09 7.03 29.93
CA GLY A 230 5.86 7.42 30.62
C GLY A 230 4.54 6.97 30.00
N MET A 231 4.52 6.30 28.84
CA MET A 231 3.28 5.73 28.31
C MET A 231 3.00 4.37 28.97
N ASN A 232 2.08 4.35 29.94
CA ASN A 232 1.65 3.12 30.61
C ASN A 232 1.26 2.05 29.57
N GLU A 233 1.82 0.84 29.70
CA GLU A 233 1.50 -0.35 28.87
C GLU A 233 -0.01 -0.69 28.80
N ARG A 234 -0.83 -0.08 29.67
CA ARG A 234 -2.27 -0.35 29.80
C ARG A 234 -3.15 0.24 28.69
N ASN A 235 -2.62 1.08 27.79
CA ASN A 235 -3.38 1.72 26.71
C ASN A 235 -2.89 1.35 25.29
N LYS A 236 -2.07 0.30 25.12
CA LYS A 236 -1.78 -0.20 23.77
C LYS A 236 -3.07 -0.76 23.16
N SER A 237 -3.44 -0.24 21.98
CA SER A 237 -4.47 -0.84 21.15
C SER A 237 -4.18 -2.35 21.03
N PRO A 238 -5.18 -3.24 21.16
CA PRO A 238 -4.97 -4.68 20.99
C PRO A 238 -4.60 -5.09 19.54
N PHE A 239 -4.57 -4.13 18.62
CA PHE A 239 -4.25 -4.32 17.22
C PHE A 239 -3.25 -3.27 16.71
N PRO A 240 -2.39 -3.61 15.73
CA PRO A 240 -2.24 -4.94 15.12
C PRO A 240 -1.55 -5.95 16.06
N HIS A 241 -1.84 -7.24 15.88
CA HIS A 241 -1.14 -8.33 16.58
C HIS A 241 -0.43 -9.22 15.56
N VAL A 242 0.89 -9.30 15.68
CA VAL A 242 1.76 -10.12 14.81
C VAL A 242 2.41 -11.19 15.66
N THR A 243 2.30 -12.45 15.25
CA THR A 243 2.97 -13.59 15.86
C THR A 243 3.87 -14.25 14.84
N VAL A 244 5.13 -14.50 15.19
CA VAL A 244 6.11 -15.15 14.32
C VAL A 244 6.56 -16.45 14.99
N LEU A 245 6.26 -17.58 14.34
CA LEU A 245 6.50 -18.93 14.84
C LEU A 245 7.45 -19.69 13.92
N ASP A 246 8.22 -20.61 14.49
CA ASP A 246 9.11 -21.47 13.72
C ASP A 246 8.38 -22.76 13.34
N CYS A 247 8.39 -23.12 12.05
CA CYS A 247 7.85 -24.38 11.55
C CYS A 247 9.00 -25.32 11.19
N VAL A 248 9.54 -25.98 12.21
CA VAL A 248 10.74 -26.84 12.12
C VAL A 248 10.56 -28.00 11.14
N GLU A 249 9.35 -28.53 10.98
CA GLU A 249 9.10 -29.68 10.10
C GLU A 249 9.21 -29.36 8.61
N ARG A 250 9.16 -28.08 8.23
CA ARG A 250 9.12 -27.64 6.83
C ARG A 250 10.10 -26.50 6.50
N ASP A 251 11.03 -26.21 7.41
CA ASP A 251 12.02 -25.13 7.28
C ASP A 251 11.38 -23.78 6.89
N TYR A 252 10.20 -23.48 7.43
CA TYR A 252 9.49 -22.21 7.21
C TYR A 252 9.42 -21.40 8.49
N THR A 253 9.32 -20.09 8.35
CA THR A 253 8.79 -19.21 9.40
C THR A 253 7.32 -18.94 9.11
N VAL A 254 6.48 -19.05 10.13
CA VAL A 254 5.04 -18.77 10.04
C VAL A 254 4.76 -17.43 10.66
N VAL A 255 4.15 -16.54 9.89
CA VAL A 255 3.71 -15.21 10.33
C VAL A 255 2.20 -15.21 10.38
N ILE A 256 1.65 -15.01 11.57
CA ILE A 256 0.21 -14.88 11.81
C ILE A 256 -0.08 -13.43 12.18
N MET A 257 -1.00 -12.80 11.48
CA MET A 257 -1.39 -11.41 11.70
C MET A 257 -2.89 -11.32 11.93
N ARG A 258 -3.25 -10.50 12.92
CA ARG A 258 -4.61 -10.07 13.20
C ARG A 258 -4.65 -8.55 13.26
N ALA A 259 -5.53 -7.95 12.49
CA ALA A 259 -5.70 -6.50 12.44
C ALA A 259 -7.15 -6.14 12.11
N LYS A 260 -7.52 -4.88 12.31
CA LYS A 260 -8.77 -4.34 11.76
C LYS A 260 -8.71 -4.43 10.23
N ASP A 261 -9.74 -5.00 9.63
CA ASP A 261 -9.83 -5.11 8.17
C ASP A 261 -9.97 -3.73 7.54
N ARG A 262 -9.27 -3.53 6.42
CA ARG A 262 -9.28 -2.29 5.65
C ARG A 262 -8.78 -2.54 4.22
N PRO A 263 -9.16 -1.68 3.27
CA PRO A 263 -8.56 -1.68 1.93
C PRO A 263 -7.03 -1.66 2.00
N LYS A 264 -6.40 -2.37 1.05
CA LYS A 264 -4.94 -2.47 0.87
C LYS A 264 -4.16 -3.13 2.04
N LEU A 265 -4.83 -3.76 3.01
CA LEU A 265 -4.13 -4.43 4.13
C LEU A 265 -3.16 -5.54 3.64
N LEU A 266 -3.63 -6.43 2.76
CA LEU A 266 -2.77 -7.47 2.18
C LEU A 266 -1.60 -6.87 1.39
N PHE A 267 -1.85 -5.78 0.65
CA PHE A 267 -0.81 -5.08 -0.10
C PHE A 267 0.29 -4.54 0.81
N ASP A 268 -0.08 -3.90 1.91
CA ASP A 268 0.88 -3.33 2.86
C ASP A 268 1.75 -4.43 3.52
N ILE A 269 1.15 -5.59 3.84
CA ILE A 269 1.85 -6.74 4.39
C ILE A 269 2.82 -7.35 3.37
N VAL A 270 2.36 -7.59 2.14
CA VAL A 270 3.19 -8.19 1.07
C VAL A 270 4.32 -7.24 0.68
N CYS A 271 4.08 -5.92 0.65
CA CYS A 271 5.13 -4.91 0.49
C CYS A 271 6.24 -5.08 1.52
N THR A 272 5.85 -5.17 2.79
CA THR A 272 6.78 -5.27 3.92
C THR A 272 7.61 -6.55 3.85
N LEU A 273 6.96 -7.70 3.62
CA LEU A 273 7.67 -8.98 3.46
C LEU A 273 8.66 -8.91 2.30
N THR A 274 8.26 -8.33 1.16
CA THR A 274 9.10 -8.20 -0.02
C THR A 274 10.29 -7.25 0.22
N ASP A 275 10.07 -6.11 0.88
CA ASP A 275 11.15 -5.14 1.21
C ASP A 275 12.15 -5.70 2.21
N MET A 276 11.67 -6.58 3.11
CA MET A 276 12.51 -7.36 4.01
C MET A 276 13.11 -8.60 3.36
N GLN A 277 12.94 -8.78 2.04
CA GLN A 277 13.48 -9.88 1.24
C GLN A 277 12.94 -11.28 1.61
N TYR A 278 11.75 -11.34 2.20
CA TYR A 278 11.03 -12.59 2.43
C TYR A 278 10.16 -12.96 1.23
N VAL A 279 10.15 -14.26 0.92
CA VAL A 279 9.29 -14.87 -0.09
C VAL A 279 8.17 -15.62 0.60
N VAL A 280 6.93 -15.34 0.19
CA VAL A 280 5.73 -16.07 0.65
C VAL A 280 5.58 -17.34 -0.17
N PHE A 281 5.75 -18.50 0.46
CA PHE A 281 5.56 -19.82 -0.16
C PHE A 281 4.11 -20.26 -0.08
N HIS A 282 3.49 -20.08 1.07
CA HIS A 282 2.06 -20.35 1.26
C HIS A 282 1.42 -19.21 2.04
N GLY A 283 0.16 -18.95 1.75
CA GLY A 283 -0.59 -17.92 2.46
C GLY A 283 -2.08 -18.19 2.49
N VAL A 284 -2.71 -17.82 3.60
CA VAL A 284 -4.16 -17.77 3.73
C VAL A 284 -4.53 -16.39 4.24
N VAL A 285 -5.43 -15.73 3.53
CA VAL A 285 -6.00 -14.43 3.89
C VAL A 285 -7.50 -14.63 4.06
N GLN A 286 -8.05 -14.13 5.15
CA GLN A 286 -9.47 -14.18 5.43
C GLN A 286 -9.91 -12.92 6.18
N THR A 287 -10.96 -12.27 5.71
CA THR A 287 -11.59 -11.16 6.41
C THR A 287 -12.91 -11.60 7.04
N GLU A 288 -13.11 -11.21 8.31
CA GLU A 288 -14.29 -11.51 9.10
C GLU A 288 -14.86 -10.22 9.70
N ARG A 289 -15.96 -9.73 9.10
CA ARG A 289 -16.67 -8.50 9.49
C ARG A 289 -15.80 -7.24 9.46
N THR A 290 -15.00 -7.04 10.50
CA THR A 290 -14.16 -5.86 10.76
C THR A 290 -12.73 -6.23 11.08
N GLU A 291 -12.41 -7.52 11.12
CA GLU A 291 -11.08 -8.04 11.41
C GLU A 291 -10.56 -8.85 10.22
N ALA A 292 -9.26 -8.84 10.04
CA ALA A 292 -8.57 -9.63 9.04
C ALA A 292 -7.60 -10.58 9.76
N TYR A 293 -7.63 -11.84 9.35
CA TYR A 293 -6.69 -12.88 9.74
C TYR A 293 -5.84 -13.25 8.52
N GLN A 294 -4.53 -13.24 8.70
CA GLN A 294 -3.59 -13.61 7.64
C GLN A 294 -2.49 -14.50 8.20
N GLU A 295 -2.21 -15.58 7.50
CA GLU A 295 -1.18 -16.55 7.87
C GLU A 295 -0.28 -16.79 6.65
N PHE A 296 1.02 -16.56 6.81
CA PHE A 296 2.00 -16.73 5.74
C PHE A 296 3.14 -17.64 6.18
N TYR A 297 3.54 -18.52 5.28
CA TYR A 297 4.72 -19.36 5.38
C TYR A 297 5.81 -18.72 4.53
N ILE A 298 6.84 -18.21 5.18
CA ILE A 298 7.88 -17.42 4.54
C ILE A 298 9.26 -18.06 4.71
N ARG A 299 10.15 -17.76 3.77
CA ARG A 299 11.60 -17.88 3.93
C ARG A 299 12.26 -16.60 3.42
N HIS A 300 13.44 -16.30 3.94
CA HIS A 300 14.25 -15.25 3.36
C HIS A 300 14.71 -15.67 1.95
N ILE A 301 15.08 -14.71 1.09
CA ILE A 301 15.48 -14.98 -0.30
C ILE A 301 16.72 -15.89 -0.40
N ASP A 302 17.51 -15.99 0.67
CA ASP A 302 18.61 -16.96 0.79
C ASP A 302 18.15 -18.42 0.99
N GLY A 303 16.86 -18.64 1.18
CA GLY A 303 16.25 -19.96 1.36
C GLY A 303 16.16 -20.43 2.80
N PHE A 304 16.55 -19.62 3.79
CA PHE A 304 16.50 -19.99 5.21
C PHE A 304 15.30 -19.35 5.93
N PRO A 305 14.79 -20.02 6.99
CA PRO A 305 13.85 -19.38 7.92
C PRO A 305 14.57 -18.34 8.79
N ILE A 306 13.80 -17.55 9.52
CA ILE A 306 14.33 -16.56 10.48
C ILE A 306 15.24 -17.27 11.49
N SER A 307 16.43 -16.72 11.68
CA SER A 307 17.50 -17.37 12.42
C SER A 307 17.83 -16.71 13.76
N SER A 308 17.34 -15.49 14.00
CA SER A 308 17.65 -14.72 15.21
C SER A 308 16.44 -13.96 15.77
N GLU A 309 16.42 -13.77 17.09
CA GLU A 309 15.37 -12.98 17.75
C GLU A 309 15.38 -11.50 17.32
N GLY A 310 16.54 -10.94 17.01
CA GLY A 310 16.62 -9.56 16.48
C GLY A 310 15.97 -9.41 15.11
N GLU A 311 16.13 -10.41 14.24
CA GLU A 311 15.44 -10.46 12.94
C GLU A 311 13.93 -10.67 13.11
N ARG A 312 13.52 -11.56 14.04
CA ARG A 312 12.12 -11.80 14.39
C ARG A 312 11.43 -10.51 14.88
N GLU A 313 12.04 -9.82 15.83
CA GLU A 313 11.52 -8.58 16.39
C GLU A 313 11.44 -7.48 15.33
N ARG A 314 12.47 -7.36 14.47
CA ARG A 314 12.44 -6.40 13.35
C ARG A 314 11.30 -6.69 12.38
N LEU A 315 11.03 -7.95 12.07
CA LEU A 315 9.90 -8.34 11.21
C LEU A 315 8.56 -7.95 11.84
N ILE A 316 8.38 -8.23 13.13
CA ILE A 316 7.18 -7.85 13.88
C ILE A 316 6.98 -6.33 13.80
N GLN A 317 8.00 -5.55 14.14
CA GLN A 317 7.94 -4.08 14.11
C GLN A 317 7.61 -3.53 12.73
N CYS A 318 8.24 -4.07 11.67
CA CYS A 318 7.98 -3.65 10.30
C CYS A 318 6.53 -3.92 9.87
N LEU A 319 6.01 -5.11 10.20
CA LEU A 319 4.62 -5.48 9.89
C LEU A 319 3.61 -4.65 10.69
N GLU A 320 3.85 -4.44 11.98
CA GLU A 320 3.02 -3.56 12.81
C GLU A 320 2.98 -2.15 12.23
N ALA A 321 4.15 -1.56 11.92
CA ALA A 321 4.24 -0.23 11.33
C ALA A 321 3.49 -0.14 10.00
N ALA A 322 3.69 -1.10 9.08
CA ALA A 322 3.00 -1.11 7.79
C ALA A 322 1.48 -1.17 7.92
N ILE A 323 0.96 -1.92 8.90
CA ILE A 323 -0.47 -1.97 9.18
C ILE A 323 -0.96 -0.64 9.76
N GLU A 324 -0.22 -0.08 10.72
CA GLU A 324 -0.53 1.17 11.43
C GLU A 324 -0.52 2.40 10.52
N ARG A 325 0.39 2.50 9.53
CA ARG A 325 0.51 3.63 8.58
C ARG A 325 -0.83 4.03 7.92
N ARG A 326 -1.72 3.05 7.68
CA ARG A 326 -3.07 3.29 7.15
C ARG A 326 -4.19 2.82 8.08
N ALA A 327 -3.89 2.38 9.30
CA ALA A 327 -4.92 2.14 10.31
C ALA A 327 -5.41 3.51 10.79
N SER A 328 -6.47 4.02 10.18
CA SER A 328 -6.96 5.38 10.40
C SER A 328 -7.42 5.58 11.86
N GLU A 329 -6.61 6.26 12.67
CA GLU A 329 -7.04 6.82 13.97
C GLU A 329 -7.61 8.25 13.84
N GLY A 330 -7.50 8.86 12.65
CA GLY A 330 -7.94 10.23 12.36
C GLY A 330 -9.32 10.33 11.70
N MET A 331 -9.88 11.54 11.73
CA MET A 331 -11.10 11.92 11.02
C MET A 331 -10.81 12.09 9.51
N GLU A 332 -11.67 11.53 8.66
CA GLU A 332 -11.57 11.64 7.20
C GLU A 332 -12.32 12.88 6.70
N LEU A 333 -11.60 13.76 5.99
CA LEU A 333 -12.12 14.97 5.37
C LEU A 333 -11.90 14.87 3.85
N GLU A 334 -12.98 15.01 3.07
CA GLU A 334 -12.94 15.03 1.61
C GLU A 334 -13.18 16.45 1.09
N LEU A 335 -12.26 16.95 0.29
CA LEU A 335 -12.33 18.23 -0.39
C LEU A 335 -12.67 18.01 -1.86
N CYS A 336 -13.69 18.70 -2.36
CA CYS A 336 -14.04 18.71 -3.78
C CYS A 336 -14.33 20.14 -4.24
N THR A 337 -13.43 20.72 -5.04
CA THR A 337 -13.54 22.10 -5.54
C THR A 337 -12.83 22.25 -6.89
N GLU A 338 -13.07 23.35 -7.60
CA GLU A 338 -12.22 23.75 -8.72
C GLU A 338 -10.79 23.93 -8.24
N ASP A 339 -9.85 23.36 -9.00
CA ASP A 339 -8.44 23.39 -8.66
C ASP A 339 -7.78 24.71 -9.11
N ARG A 340 -6.76 25.11 -8.35
CA ARG A 340 -5.89 26.25 -8.69
C ARG A 340 -4.55 26.10 -7.99
N VAL A 341 -3.53 26.71 -8.58
CA VAL A 341 -2.23 26.82 -7.94
C VAL A 341 -2.37 27.54 -6.59
N GLY A 342 -1.73 26.95 -5.57
CA GLY A 342 -1.80 27.40 -4.18
C GLY A 342 -3.02 26.89 -3.39
N LEU A 343 -4.01 26.21 -3.99
CA LEU A 343 -5.16 25.68 -3.26
C LEU A 343 -4.72 24.77 -2.09
N LEU A 344 -3.86 23.79 -2.37
CA LEU A 344 -3.37 22.86 -1.35
C LEU A 344 -2.60 23.59 -0.23
N SER A 345 -1.86 24.66 -0.56
CA SER A 345 -1.18 25.52 0.42
C SER A 345 -2.19 26.22 1.34
N ASP A 346 -3.26 26.76 0.78
CA ASP A 346 -4.30 27.46 1.56
C ASP A 346 -5.05 26.50 2.49
N ILE A 347 -5.44 25.32 1.99
CA ILE A 347 -6.16 24.31 2.77
C ILE A 347 -5.29 23.76 3.91
N THR A 348 -4.05 23.38 3.62
CA THR A 348 -3.12 22.87 4.65
C THR A 348 -2.75 23.94 5.68
N ARG A 349 -2.71 25.21 5.27
CA ARG A 349 -2.56 26.34 6.19
C ARG A 349 -3.77 26.49 7.12
N ILE A 350 -4.99 26.40 6.62
CA ILE A 350 -6.21 26.44 7.46
C ILE A 350 -6.19 25.31 8.49
N PHE A 351 -5.80 24.10 8.10
CA PHE A 351 -5.68 22.97 9.04
C PHE A 351 -4.64 23.25 10.13
N ARG A 352 -3.46 23.78 9.74
CA ARG A 352 -2.42 24.19 10.70
C ARG A 352 -2.91 25.26 11.67
N GLU A 353 -3.58 26.31 11.17
CA GLU A 353 -4.10 27.42 11.99
C GLU A 353 -5.19 26.96 12.98
N ASN A 354 -5.92 25.88 12.64
CA ASN A 354 -6.89 25.22 13.51
C ASN A 354 -6.29 24.08 14.35
N SER A 355 -4.95 23.99 14.45
CA SER A 355 -4.24 22.99 15.25
C SER A 355 -4.56 21.53 14.87
N LEU A 356 -4.74 21.27 13.58
CA LEU A 356 -4.87 19.92 13.05
C LEU A 356 -3.53 19.39 12.52
N CYS A 357 -3.30 18.11 12.75
CA CYS A 357 -2.20 17.36 12.17
C CYS A 357 -2.75 16.42 11.10
N ILE A 358 -2.15 16.46 9.90
CA ILE A 358 -2.50 15.59 8.79
C ILE A 358 -1.67 14.30 8.93
N LYS A 359 -2.33 13.19 9.24
CA LYS A 359 -1.68 11.88 9.33
C LYS A 359 -1.44 11.24 7.98
N ARG A 360 -2.39 11.47 7.07
CA ARG A 360 -2.36 10.96 5.72
C ARG A 360 -3.10 11.91 4.79
N ALA A 361 -2.63 12.06 3.56
CA ALA A 361 -3.35 12.78 2.53
C ALA A 361 -3.22 12.09 1.17
N GLU A 362 -4.32 12.03 0.44
CA GLU A 362 -4.40 11.64 -0.97
C GLU A 362 -4.86 12.87 -1.75
N ILE A 363 -3.99 13.42 -2.59
CA ILE A 363 -4.27 14.62 -3.39
C ILE A 363 -4.39 14.20 -4.85
N SER A 364 -5.41 14.70 -5.53
CA SER A 364 -5.59 14.45 -6.96
C SER A 364 -6.37 15.56 -7.65
N THR A 365 -5.87 15.95 -8.81
CA THR A 365 -6.56 16.87 -9.72
C THR A 365 -7.07 16.08 -10.93
N GLU A 366 -8.39 16.11 -11.15
CA GLU A 366 -9.03 15.43 -12.27
C GLU A 366 -10.04 16.37 -12.95
N ASN A 367 -9.90 16.57 -14.25
CA ASN A 367 -10.77 17.44 -15.06
C ASN A 367 -10.92 18.86 -14.48
N GLY A 368 -9.81 19.43 -13.99
CA GLY A 368 -9.78 20.78 -13.39
C GLY A 368 -10.33 20.87 -11.97
N LYS A 369 -10.72 19.75 -11.35
CA LYS A 369 -11.21 19.69 -9.97
C LYS A 369 -10.21 19.01 -9.06
N ALA A 370 -9.95 19.63 -7.91
CA ALA A 370 -9.26 19.02 -6.80
C ALA A 370 -10.21 18.06 -6.08
N LYS A 371 -9.76 16.82 -5.88
CA LYS A 371 -10.41 15.76 -5.14
C LYS A 371 -9.41 15.22 -4.13
N ASP A 372 -9.41 15.82 -2.95
CA ASP A 372 -8.42 15.54 -1.92
C ASP A 372 -9.06 14.87 -0.72
N THR A 373 -8.37 13.88 -0.15
CA THR A 373 -8.78 13.20 1.07
C THR A 373 -7.70 13.37 2.12
N PHE A 374 -8.07 13.92 3.28
CA PHE A 374 -7.19 14.14 4.41
C PHE A 374 -7.64 13.32 5.62
N TYR A 375 -6.69 12.69 6.31
CA TYR A 375 -6.90 12.01 7.57
C TYR A 375 -6.25 12.82 8.66
N VAL A 376 -7.05 13.44 9.53
CA VAL A 376 -6.59 14.44 10.48
C VAL A 376 -6.82 14.02 11.92
N THR A 377 -5.90 14.41 12.78
CA THR A 377 -6.00 14.34 14.25
C THR A 377 -5.78 15.73 14.83
N ASP A 378 -6.01 15.89 16.12
CA ASP A 378 -5.44 17.04 16.83
C ASP A 378 -3.90 16.90 16.95
N VAL A 379 -3.24 17.92 17.50
CA VAL A 379 -1.78 17.93 17.74
C VAL A 379 -1.30 16.88 18.74
N THR A 380 -2.19 16.32 19.56
CA THR A 380 -1.87 15.25 20.52
C THR A 380 -1.98 13.85 19.90
N GLY A 381 -2.54 13.75 18.69
CA GLY A 381 -2.88 12.50 18.03
C GLY A 381 -4.28 11.97 18.37
N SER A 382 -5.09 12.75 19.09
CA SER A 382 -6.45 12.37 19.48
C SER A 382 -7.48 12.75 18.39
N PRO A 383 -8.69 12.17 18.44
CA PRO A 383 -9.78 12.55 17.55
C PRO A 383 -10.11 14.03 17.60
N VAL A 384 -10.42 14.64 16.45
CA VAL A 384 -10.69 16.07 16.32
C VAL A 384 -12.06 16.44 16.94
N ASP A 385 -12.11 17.54 17.69
CA ASP A 385 -13.36 18.12 18.18
C ASP A 385 -14.25 18.57 17.00
N PRO A 386 -15.51 18.10 16.91
CA PRO A 386 -16.45 18.53 15.86
C PRO A 386 -16.58 20.06 15.71
N LYS A 387 -16.43 20.84 16.78
CA LYS A 387 -16.50 22.31 16.72
C LYS A 387 -15.39 22.92 15.87
N ILE A 388 -14.20 22.32 15.90
CA ILE A 388 -13.07 22.75 15.07
C ILE A 388 -13.41 22.52 13.60
N ILE A 389 -14.05 21.39 13.30
CA ILE A 389 -14.50 21.05 11.94
C ILE A 389 -15.55 22.05 11.46
N ASP A 390 -16.52 22.42 12.30
CA ASP A 390 -17.51 23.44 11.96
C ASP A 390 -16.86 24.81 11.69
N SER A 391 -15.75 25.13 12.36
CA SER A 391 -14.96 26.34 12.10
C SER A 391 -14.26 26.27 10.74
N ILE A 392 -13.60 25.14 10.45
CA ILE A 392 -12.89 24.91 9.20
C ILE A 392 -13.86 24.92 8.00
N ARG A 393 -15.03 24.28 8.13
CA ARG A 393 -16.06 24.28 7.09
C ARG A 393 -16.60 25.68 6.80
N ARG A 394 -16.70 26.55 7.82
CA ARG A 394 -17.06 27.97 7.62
C ARG A 394 -15.99 28.77 6.87
N GLN A 395 -14.72 28.38 6.96
CA GLN A 395 -13.63 29.04 6.24
C GLN A 395 -13.47 28.51 4.79
N ILE A 396 -13.57 27.19 4.60
CA ILE A 396 -13.36 26.54 3.30
C ILE A 396 -14.64 26.51 2.45
N GLY A 397 -15.79 26.36 3.09
CA GLY A 397 -17.10 26.21 2.47
C GLY A 397 -17.74 24.85 2.78
N ASP A 398 -18.99 24.87 3.25
CA ASP A 398 -19.72 23.68 3.70
C ASP A 398 -19.98 22.64 2.60
N THR A 399 -20.05 23.08 1.34
CA THR A 399 -20.26 22.22 0.17
C THR A 399 -18.95 21.68 -0.40
N VAL A 400 -17.83 22.30 -0.03
CA VAL A 400 -16.48 22.00 -0.55
C VAL A 400 -15.79 20.95 0.32
N LEU A 401 -15.95 21.03 1.65
CA LEU A 401 -15.38 20.08 2.61
C LEU A 401 -16.45 19.18 3.23
N GLN A 402 -16.36 17.88 2.97
CA GLN A 402 -17.24 16.86 3.52
C GLN A 402 -16.53 16.04 4.60
N VAL A 403 -17.24 15.74 5.69
CA VAL A 403 -16.74 14.85 6.75
C VAL A 403 -17.28 13.47 6.49
N LYS A 404 -16.40 12.49 6.29
CA LYS A 404 -16.81 11.08 6.24
C LYS A 404 -16.82 10.51 7.63
N HIS A 405 -18.01 10.17 8.11
CA HIS A 405 -18.14 9.29 9.25
C HIS A 405 -17.87 7.86 8.77
N ASN A 406 -17.01 7.13 9.46
CA ASN A 406 -16.81 5.69 9.26
C ASN A 406 -18.12 4.94 9.58
N SER A 407 -19.07 4.93 8.65
CA SER A 407 -20.29 4.14 8.71
C SER A 407 -20.01 2.77 8.10
N SER A 408 -19.36 1.91 8.88
CA SER A 408 -19.39 0.46 8.61
C SER A 408 -20.81 -0.07 8.85
N LEU A 409 -21.74 0.22 7.93
CA LEU A 409 -23.09 -0.34 7.94
C LEU A 409 -23.08 -1.65 7.16
N SER A 410 -23.15 -2.73 7.93
CA SER A 410 -23.22 -4.13 7.55
C SER A 410 -24.40 -4.51 6.63
N PRO A 411 -24.22 -5.43 5.67
CA PRO A 411 -25.25 -6.38 5.27
C PRO A 411 -25.38 -7.51 6.30
N LYS A 412 -26.60 -8.03 6.51
CA LYS A 412 -26.91 -9.12 7.46
C LYS A 412 -26.13 -10.42 7.13
N PRO A 413 -25.73 -11.21 8.14
CA PRO A 413 -25.04 -12.49 7.92
C PRO A 413 -26.02 -13.61 7.52
N PRO A 414 -25.61 -14.59 6.69
CA PRO A 414 -26.10 -15.94 6.85
C PRO A 414 -25.41 -16.62 8.04
N GLN A 415 -26.18 -17.45 8.74
CA GLN A 415 -25.82 -18.08 10.02
C GLN A 415 -24.59 -18.99 9.92
N GLY A 416 -23.86 -19.06 11.04
CA GLY A 416 -22.51 -19.57 11.12
C GLY A 416 -22.32 -21.05 10.82
N THR A 417 -21.11 -21.38 10.41
CA THR A 417 -20.56 -22.74 10.50
C THR A 417 -19.41 -22.70 11.49
N LYS A 418 -19.51 -23.56 12.52
CA LYS A 418 -18.55 -23.67 13.61
C LYS A 418 -17.16 -24.05 13.11
N ILE A 419 -16.17 -23.48 13.77
CA ILE A 419 -14.74 -23.75 13.71
C ILE A 419 -14.45 -25.25 13.82
N GLY A 420 -13.64 -25.76 12.89
CA GLY A 420 -12.97 -27.04 12.97
C GLY A 420 -11.61 -26.95 12.28
N PHE A 421 -10.53 -27.11 13.05
CA PHE A 421 -9.18 -27.35 12.54
C PHE A 421 -9.19 -28.50 11.53
N LEU A 422 -8.94 -28.24 10.24
CA LEU A 422 -8.65 -29.29 9.25
C LEU A 422 -7.73 -28.76 8.12
N LEU A 423 -6.42 -28.70 8.41
CA LEU A 423 -5.42 -29.07 7.41
C LEU A 423 -5.64 -30.56 7.10
N GLY A 424 -6.40 -30.87 6.03
CA GLY A 424 -6.69 -32.28 5.72
C GLY A 424 -7.65 -32.59 4.57
N SER A 425 -8.30 -31.62 3.93
CA SER A 425 -9.30 -31.95 2.90
C SER A 425 -9.42 -30.93 1.78
N PHE A 426 -8.36 -30.76 0.98
CA PHE A 426 -8.45 -30.15 -0.35
C PHE A 426 -7.87 -31.01 -1.50
N PHE A 427 -7.38 -32.22 -1.22
CA PHE A 427 -7.12 -33.23 -2.26
C PHE A 427 -8.39 -34.03 -2.59
N LYS A 428 -9.48 -33.39 -3.00
CA LYS A 428 -10.64 -34.15 -3.52
C LYS A 428 -11.60 -33.34 -4.39
N ALA A 429 -11.10 -32.71 -5.45
CA ALA A 429 -11.86 -32.57 -6.69
C ALA A 429 -10.90 -32.31 -7.86
N ARG A 430 -10.90 -33.26 -8.81
CA ARG A 430 -10.14 -33.32 -10.08
C ARG A 430 -8.69 -33.82 -10.01
N SER A 431 -8.59 -35.15 -10.00
CA SER A 431 -7.58 -35.98 -10.69
C SER A 431 -6.12 -35.48 -10.72
N PHE A 432 -5.41 -35.64 -9.59
CA PHE A 432 -3.94 -35.64 -9.50
C PHE A 432 -3.35 -37.06 -9.55
N GLN A 433 -3.79 -37.89 -10.49
CA GLN A 433 -3.09 -39.14 -10.84
C GLN A 433 -2.23 -38.86 -12.08
N ASN A 434 -0.97 -38.43 -11.87
CA ASN A 434 0.19 -38.70 -12.75
C ASN A 434 1.39 -37.76 -12.56
N PHE A 435 1.64 -37.23 -11.36
CA PHE A 435 2.99 -36.79 -11.01
C PHE A 435 3.41 -37.46 -9.72
N LYS A 436 4.24 -38.51 -9.86
CA LYS A 436 5.07 -39.01 -8.76
C LYS A 436 5.82 -37.80 -8.20
N LEU A 437 5.54 -37.46 -6.94
CA LEU A 437 6.32 -36.48 -6.19
C LEU A 437 7.79 -36.88 -6.26
N ILE A 438 8.57 -36.07 -6.96
CA ILE A 438 10.03 -36.10 -6.86
C ILE A 438 10.34 -35.40 -5.54
N ARG A 439 10.98 -36.14 -4.62
CA ARG A 439 11.64 -35.57 -3.45
C ARG A 439 12.47 -34.37 -3.90
N SER A 440 12.28 -33.22 -3.26
CA SER A 440 13.24 -32.12 -3.29
C SER A 440 14.61 -32.68 -2.88
N TYR A 441 15.52 -32.82 -3.84
CA TYR A 441 16.93 -33.05 -3.54
C TYR A 441 17.58 -31.68 -3.33
N SER A 442 18.39 -31.64 -2.27
CA SER A 442 19.26 -30.54 -1.85
C SER A 442 20.11 -29.96 -2.95
#